data_AF-A0A423W0W9-F1
#
_entry.id   AF-A0A423W0W9-F1
#
_cell.length_a   1.000
_cell.length_b   1.000
_cell.length_c   1.000
_cell.angle_alpha   90.00
_cell.angle_beta   90.00
_cell.angle_gamma   90.00
#
_symmetry.space_group_name_H-M   'P 1'
#
loop_
_entity.id
_entity.type
_entity.pdbx_description
1 polymer ?
#
loop_
_entity_poly.entity_id
_entity_poly.type
_entity_poly.pdbx_seq_one_letter_code
_entity_poly.pdbx_strand_id
1 'polypeptide(L)'
;MTDDNKKPRASVRFSTYSMAPSLAPTMRTTDSAVAEITNIEAGLDRMENKALTSQRVFLSEEQSDTMKKLALGAKLDRALDRRMSSQDAVMRTRTKSTGSEESLSEKEKE
;
A
#
# COMPACT_ATOMS: atom_id res chain seq x y z
N MET A 1 67.12 22.12 -3.13
CA MET A 1 66.49 21.61 -1.90
C MET A 1 65.55 22.69 -1.40
N THR A 2 64.28 22.62 -1.76
CA THR A 2 63.22 23.54 -1.32
C THR A 2 62.16 22.69 -0.65
N ASP A 3 62.05 22.80 0.67
CA ASP A 3 61.06 22.09 1.48
C ASP A 3 59.68 22.72 1.30
N ASP A 4 58.80 22.03 0.58
CA ASP A 4 57.37 22.33 0.54
C ASP A 4 56.73 21.96 1.89
N ASN A 5 56.62 22.94 2.78
CA ASN A 5 55.83 22.86 4.01
C ASN A 5 54.33 22.72 3.67
N LYS A 6 53.89 21.50 3.36
CA LYS A 6 52.48 21.18 3.11
C LYS A 6 51.74 21.07 4.45
N LYS A 7 51.31 22.21 4.99
CA LYS A 7 50.35 22.24 6.11
C LYS A 7 49.10 21.44 5.71
N PRO A 8 48.65 20.45 6.50
CA PRO A 8 47.39 19.77 6.23
C PRO A 8 46.27 20.80 6.37
N ARG A 9 45.60 21.11 5.25
CA ARG A 9 44.38 21.90 5.25
C ARG A 9 43.34 21.05 5.97
N ALA A 10 43.06 21.36 7.24
CA ALA A 10 41.92 20.82 7.97
C ALA A 10 40.62 21.42 7.39
N SER A 11 40.33 21.14 6.11
CA SER A 11 39.03 21.43 5.54
C SER A 11 38.09 20.33 6.02
N VAL A 12 37.38 20.60 7.11
CA VAL A 12 36.21 19.81 7.48
C VAL A 12 35.16 20.09 6.41
N ARG A 13 35.14 19.25 5.37
CA ARG A 13 34.11 19.27 4.34
C ARG A 13 32.85 18.68 4.95
N PHE A 14 31.93 19.53 5.39
CA PHE A 14 30.59 19.10 5.78
C PHE A 14 29.83 18.70 4.50
N SER A 15 29.79 17.40 4.21
CA SER A 15 28.94 16.87 3.15
C SER A 15 27.47 16.97 3.57
N THR A 16 26.66 17.67 2.79
CA THR A 16 25.28 18.08 3.13
C THR A 16 24.22 16.99 2.96
N TYR A 17 24.60 15.75 2.62
CA TYR A 17 23.67 14.66 2.41
C TYR A 17 24.13 13.38 3.11
N SER A 18 23.97 13.33 4.43
CA SER A 18 23.94 12.08 5.18
C SER A 18 22.58 11.96 5.85
N MET A 19 21.77 10.98 5.42
CA MET A 19 20.51 10.61 6.07
C MET A 19 20.73 9.74 7.32
N ALA A 20 21.99 9.47 7.70
CA ALA A 20 22.31 8.81 8.95
C ALA A 20 22.45 9.87 10.06
N PRO A 21 21.70 9.75 11.18
CA PRO A 21 21.92 10.59 12.35
C PRO A 21 23.32 10.32 12.89
N SER A 22 24.20 11.31 12.77
CA SER A 22 25.56 11.28 13.30
C SER A 22 25.49 11.34 14.83
N LEU A 23 25.56 10.18 15.48
CA LEU A 23 25.69 10.04 16.94
C LEU A 23 27.11 10.35 17.44
N ALA A 24 27.80 11.32 16.84
CA ALA A 24 29.10 11.77 17.35
C ALA A 24 28.86 12.67 18.58
N PRO A 25 29.36 12.34 19.79
CA PRO A 25 29.27 13.20 20.96
C PRO A 25 30.33 14.29 20.86
N THR A 26 30.21 15.14 19.85
CA THR A 26 30.99 16.35 19.73
C THR A 26 30.01 17.48 19.91
N MET A 27 30.04 18.14 21.06
CA MET A 27 29.96 19.61 21.22
C MET A 27 29.87 19.88 22.72
N ARG A 28 30.87 20.59 23.26
CA ARG A 28 30.62 21.44 24.43
C ARG A 28 29.51 22.40 24.01
N THR A 29 28.27 22.11 24.38
CA THR A 29 27.14 22.98 24.04
C THR A 29 27.31 24.28 24.81
N THR A 30 27.45 25.39 24.10
CA THR A 30 27.27 26.71 24.71
C THR A 30 25.79 26.87 25.06
N ASP A 31 25.46 27.70 26.05
CA ASP A 31 24.05 27.98 26.40
C ASP A 31 23.22 28.42 25.18
N SER A 32 23.85 29.12 24.22
CA SER A 32 23.21 29.49 22.95
C SER A 32 22.80 28.28 22.11
N ALA A 33 23.68 27.29 21.98
CA ALA A 33 23.38 26.08 21.21
C ALA A 33 22.22 25.28 21.83
N VAL A 34 22.13 25.25 23.17
CA VAL A 34 21.00 24.61 23.87
C VAL A 34 19.71 25.38 23.63
N ALA A 35 19.75 26.72 23.70
CA ALA A 35 18.58 27.57 23.45
C ALA A 35 18.07 27.45 22.00
N GLU A 36 18.97 27.31 21.03
CA GLU A 36 18.58 27.06 19.63
C GLU A 36 17.89 25.69 19.46
N ILE A 37 18.42 24.64 20.10
CA ILE A 37 17.82 23.30 20.05
C ILE A 37 16.41 23.29 20.66
N THR A 38 16.22 23.93 21.81
CA THR A 38 14.88 23.99 22.45
C THR A 38 13.88 24.81 21.63
N ASN A 39 14.33 25.87 20.96
CA ASN A 39 13.48 26.65 20.06
C ASN A 39 13.07 25.84 18.82
N ILE A 40 13.97 25.01 18.28
CA ILE A 40 13.66 24.11 17.15
C ILE A 40 12.67 23.04 17.59
N GLU A 41 12.88 22.42 18.76
CA GLU A 41 11.97 21.43 19.34
C GLU A 41 10.55 22.02 19.52
N ALA A 42 10.45 23.20 20.12
CA ALA A 42 9.17 23.90 20.30
C ALA A 42 8.50 24.30 18.98
N GLY A 43 9.29 24.60 17.93
CA GLY A 43 8.79 24.86 16.59
C GLY A 43 8.21 23.60 15.93
N LEU A 44 8.93 22.48 16.06
CA LEU A 44 8.53 21.19 15.50
C LEU A 44 7.26 20.65 16.15
N ASP A 45 7.15 20.76 17.48
CA ASP A 45 5.95 20.37 18.24
C ASP A 45 4.69 21.12 17.80
N ARG A 46 4.83 22.39 17.40
CA ARG A 46 3.70 23.20 16.89
C ARG A 46 3.35 22.85 15.44
N MET A 47 4.33 22.40 14.67
CA MET A 47 4.13 21.92 13.30
C MET A 47 3.51 20.52 13.27
N GLU A 48 3.61 19.75 14.36
CA GLU A 48 2.98 18.44 14.48
C GLU A 48 1.45 18.57 14.47
N ASN A 49 0.82 18.04 13.42
CA ASN A 49 -0.63 17.93 13.38
C ASN A 49 -1.09 16.62 14.03
N LYS A 50 -1.34 16.68 15.35
CA LYS A 50 -1.76 15.53 16.17
C LYS A 50 -3.07 14.89 15.70
N ALA A 51 -3.96 15.67 15.06
CA ALA A 51 -5.22 15.17 14.52
C ALA A 51 -5.01 14.30 13.26
N LEU A 52 -3.99 14.59 12.44
CA LEU A 52 -3.63 13.75 11.30
C LEU A 52 -2.89 12.48 11.73
N THR A 53 -2.09 12.58 12.80
CA THR A 53 -1.41 11.41 13.37
C THR A 53 -2.41 10.37 13.88
N SER A 54 -3.48 10.80 14.56
CA SER A 54 -4.54 9.91 15.04
C SER A 54 -5.44 9.34 13.95
N GLN A 55 -5.48 9.97 12.76
CA GLN A 55 -6.25 9.47 11.62
C GLN A 55 -5.61 8.23 10.98
N ARG A 56 -4.29 8.04 11.13
CA ARG A 56 -3.60 6.86 10.58
C ARG A 56 -3.88 5.65 11.45
N VAL A 57 -4.81 4.81 11.01
CA VAL A 57 -5.10 3.53 11.64
C VAL A 57 -3.98 2.54 11.29
N PHE A 58 -3.17 2.19 12.29
CA PHE A 58 -2.28 1.05 12.21
C PHE A 58 -3.03 -0.17 12.73
N LEU A 59 -3.35 -1.10 11.82
CA LEU A 59 -4.04 -2.32 12.18
C LEU A 59 -3.07 -3.24 12.94
N SER A 60 -3.57 -3.88 14.00
CA SER A 60 -2.85 -5.01 14.60
C SER A 60 -2.78 -6.18 13.62
N GLU A 61 -1.87 -7.13 13.86
CA GLU A 61 -1.74 -8.32 13.02
C GLU A 61 -3.07 -9.09 12.93
N GLU A 62 -3.75 -9.27 14.06
CA GLU A 62 -5.08 -9.88 14.15
C GLU A 62 -6.12 -9.13 13.30
N GLN A 63 -6.16 -7.79 13.39
CA GLN A 63 -7.07 -6.98 12.58
C GLN A 63 -6.75 -7.08 11.08
N SER A 64 -5.48 -7.21 10.73
CA SER A 64 -5.08 -7.44 9.33
C SER A 64 -5.59 -8.79 8.81
N ASP A 65 -5.57 -9.82 9.64
CA ASP A 65 -5.99 -11.17 9.28
C ASP A 65 -7.52 -11.30 9.19
N THR A 66 -8.26 -10.63 10.06
CA THR A 66 -9.72 -10.56 9.94
C THR A 66 -10.13 -9.85 8.65
N MET A 67 -9.46 -8.74 8.29
CA MET A 67 -9.69 -8.04 7.03
C MET A 67 -9.36 -8.91 5.81
N LYS A 68 -8.27 -9.69 5.85
CA LYS A 68 -7.93 -10.65 4.78
C LYS A 68 -9.03 -11.73 4.62
N LYS A 69 -9.53 -12.28 5.73
CA LYS A 69 -10.61 -13.28 5.72
C LYS A 69 -11.90 -12.71 5.14
N LEU A 70 -12.32 -11.52 5.57
CA LEU A 70 -13.50 -10.83 5.05
C LEU A 70 -13.37 -10.54 3.54
N ALA A 71 -12.20 -10.04 3.11
CA ALA A 71 -11.93 -9.79 1.71
C ALA A 71 -11.96 -11.06 0.86
N LEU A 72 -11.50 -12.20 1.40
CA LEU A 72 -11.57 -13.49 0.71
C LEU A 72 -13.02 -13.95 0.55
N GLY A 73 -13.82 -13.88 1.61
CA GLY A 73 -15.26 -14.20 1.57
C GLY A 73 -16.00 -13.36 0.51
N ALA A 74 -15.82 -12.04 0.55
CA ALA A 74 -16.45 -11.15 -0.44
C ALA A 74 -16.00 -11.43 -1.89
N LYS A 75 -14.74 -11.83 -2.10
CA LYS A 75 -14.26 -12.26 -3.42
C LYS A 75 -14.90 -13.56 -3.89
N LEU A 76 -15.07 -14.52 -2.97
CA LEU A 76 -15.75 -15.77 -3.24
C LEU A 76 -17.21 -15.52 -3.62
N ASP A 77 -17.93 -14.73 -2.82
CA ASP A 77 -19.33 -14.38 -3.08
C ASP A 77 -19.49 -13.71 -4.44
N ARG A 78 -18.66 -12.69 -4.74
CA ARG A 78 -18.66 -12.05 -6.07
C ARG A 78 -18.34 -13.02 -7.21
N ALA A 79 -17.44 -13.97 -7.00
CA ALA A 79 -17.11 -14.98 -8.02
C ALA A 79 -18.27 -15.95 -8.23
N LEU A 80 -18.94 -16.36 -7.15
CA LEU A 80 -20.14 -17.18 -7.20
C LEU A 80 -21.28 -16.42 -7.88
N ASP A 81 -21.54 -15.16 -7.55
CA ASP A 81 -22.58 -14.35 -8.22
C ASP A 81 -22.38 -14.31 -9.74
N ARG A 82 -21.14 -14.10 -10.19
CA ARG A 82 -20.82 -14.11 -11.64
C ARG A 82 -21.08 -15.46 -12.28
N ARG A 83 -20.74 -16.55 -11.58
CA ARG A 83 -20.95 -17.91 -12.04
C ARG A 83 -22.43 -18.24 -12.07
N MET A 84 -23.15 -17.96 -10.99
CA MET A 84 -24.57 -18.27 -10.82
C MET A 84 -25.44 -17.37 -11.70
N SER A 85 -25.00 -16.16 -12.07
CA SER A 85 -25.70 -15.34 -13.06
C SER A 85 -25.66 -16.02 -14.42
N SER A 86 -26.82 -16.30 -15.01
CA SER A 86 -27.00 -16.91 -16.34
C SER A 86 -26.69 -18.40 -16.47
N GLN A 87 -26.47 -19.12 -15.35
CA GLN A 87 -26.34 -20.60 -15.38
C GLN A 87 -27.67 -21.33 -15.26
N ASP A 88 -28.71 -20.68 -14.75
CA ASP A 88 -30.03 -21.29 -14.65
C ASP A 88 -30.58 -21.59 -16.03
N ALA A 89 -31.04 -22.83 -16.22
CA ALA A 89 -31.63 -23.27 -17.47
C ALA A 89 -32.95 -22.51 -17.73
N VAL A 90 -32.98 -21.67 -18.76
CA VAL A 90 -34.20 -21.01 -19.22
C VAL A 90 -34.93 -21.95 -20.17
N MET A 91 -36.02 -22.55 -19.70
CA MET A 91 -36.90 -23.35 -20.55
C MET A 91 -37.54 -22.43 -21.59
N ARG A 92 -37.11 -22.56 -22.85
CA ARG A 92 -37.70 -21.85 -23.98
C ARG A 92 -38.67 -22.77 -24.70
N THR A 93 -39.87 -22.27 -24.98
CA THR A 93 -40.80 -22.94 -25.89
C THR A 93 -40.13 -23.09 -27.25
N ARG A 94 -40.13 -24.30 -27.80
CA ARG A 94 -39.53 -24.57 -29.10
C ARG A 94 -40.28 -23.77 -30.16
N THR A 95 -39.67 -22.71 -30.69
CA THR A 95 -40.21 -22.03 -31.87
C THR A 95 -40.21 -23.00 -33.02
N LYS A 96 -41.34 -23.14 -33.72
CA LYS A 96 -41.49 -24.01 -34.88
C LYS A 96 -40.58 -23.48 -36.00
N SER A 97 -39.31 -23.91 -36.01
CA SER A 97 -38.40 -23.62 -37.12
C SER A 97 -38.89 -24.42 -38.32
N THR A 98 -38.95 -23.75 -39.47
CA THR A 98 -39.30 -24.31 -40.78
C THR A 98 -38.20 -25.26 -41.28
N GLY A 99 -37.95 -26.34 -40.55
CA GLY A 99 -36.90 -27.31 -40.86
C GLY A 99 -36.84 -28.54 -39.95
N SER A 100 -37.90 -28.83 -39.17
CA SER A 100 -37.91 -29.99 -38.27
C SER A 100 -39.22 -30.79 -38.32
N GLU A 101 -39.88 -30.87 -39.48
CA GLU A 101 -41.00 -31.81 -39.68
C GLU A 101 -40.58 -33.12 -40.35
N GLU A 102 -39.33 -33.26 -40.81
CA GLU A 102 -38.90 -34.43 -41.60
C GLU A 102 -38.38 -35.62 -40.75
N SER A 103 -38.16 -35.45 -39.44
CA SER A 103 -37.52 -36.49 -38.61
C SER A 103 -38.46 -37.24 -37.65
N LEU A 104 -39.78 -37.20 -37.84
CA LEU A 104 -40.74 -37.86 -36.95
C LEU A 104 -41.69 -38.87 -37.63
N SER A 105 -41.57 -39.12 -38.94
CA SER A 105 -42.50 -40.03 -39.65
C SER A 105 -42.00 -41.46 -39.89
N GLU A 106 -40.80 -41.84 -39.45
CA GLU A 106 -40.23 -43.18 -39.75
C GLU A 106 -40.44 -44.25 -38.67
N LYS A 107 -41.24 -44.00 -37.62
CA LYS A 107 -41.46 -45.00 -36.55
C LYS A 107 -42.92 -45.41 -36.34
N GLU A 108 -43.68 -45.54 -37.44
CA GLU A 108 -44.94 -46.30 -37.47
C GLU A 108 -45.03 -47.09 -38.77
N LYS A 109 -44.26 -48.17 -38.89
CA LYS A 109 -44.52 -49.32 -39.77
C LYS A 109 -43.52 -50.44 -39.46
N GLU A 110 -43.76 -51.14 -38.35
CA GLU A 110 -43.54 -52.59 -38.23
C GLU A 110 -44.36 -53.15 -37.06
#